data_AF-A0A5B6X921-F1
#
_entry.id   AF-A0A5B6X921-F1
#
_cell.length_a   1.000
_cell.length_b   1.000
_cell.length_c   1.000
_cell.angle_alpha   90.00
_cell.angle_beta   90.00
_cell.angle_gamma   90.00
#
_symmetry.space_group_name_H-M   'P 1'
#
loop_
_entity.id
_entity.type
_entity.pdbx_description
1 polymer ?
#
loop_
_entity_poly.entity_id
_entity_poly.type
_entity_poly.pdbx_seq_one_letter_code
_entity_poly.pdbx_strand_id
1 'polypeptide(L)'
;MEDPERTENLESKPLFPDWLLPASILDFRDKLNRDFLWGSRKLYLINWEDISHPKALGGLSILVAKFRNQALIMKLGWRLVH
;
A
#
# COMPACT_ATOMS: atom_id res chain seq x y z
N MET A 1 10.29 -12.07 -33.26
CA MET A 1 10.62 -10.70 -32.82
C MET A 1 9.72 -10.42 -31.64
N GLU A 2 10.15 -10.80 -30.43
CA GLU A 2 9.36 -10.59 -29.22
C GLU A 2 9.48 -9.13 -28.79
N ASP A 3 8.33 -8.57 -28.44
CA ASP A 3 8.12 -7.18 -28.07
C ASP A 3 8.86 -6.84 -26.76
N PRO A 4 9.84 -5.92 -26.77
CA PRO A 4 10.66 -5.58 -25.60
C PRO A 4 9.87 -4.91 -24.46
N GLU A 5 8.61 -4.48 -24.69
CA GLU A 5 7.76 -3.91 -23.63
C GLU A 5 7.11 -4.98 -22.72
N ARG A 6 7.13 -6.26 -23.10
CA ARG A 6 6.48 -7.32 -22.29
C ARG A 6 7.33 -7.79 -21.11
N THR A 7 8.65 -7.66 -21.18
CA THR A 7 9.57 -8.13 -20.13
C THR A 7 9.71 -7.12 -18.99
N GLU A 8 9.50 -5.83 -19.24
CA GLU A 8 9.58 -4.77 -18.21
C GLU A 8 8.37 -4.78 -17.27
N ASN A 9 7.24 -5.31 -17.73
CA ASN A 9 6.02 -5.45 -16.93
C ASN A 9 5.98 -6.72 -16.05
N LEU A 10 6.96 -7.61 -16.20
CA LEU A 10 7.02 -8.85 -15.40
C LEU A 10 7.75 -8.64 -14.07
N GLU A 11 8.70 -7.70 -14.00
CA GLU A 11 9.46 -7.39 -12.77
C GLU A 11 8.71 -6.46 -11.80
N SER A 12 7.70 -5.72 -12.27
CA SER A 12 6.83 -4.91 -11.40
C SER A 12 5.77 -5.75 -10.66
N LYS A 13 5.69 -7.05 -10.96
CA LYS A 13 4.72 -7.95 -10.35
C LYS A 13 5.17 -8.31 -8.94
N PRO A 14 4.39 -8.01 -7.89
CA PRO A 14 4.82 -8.26 -6.52
C PRO A 14 5.11 -9.74 -6.33
N LEU A 15 6.23 -10.07 -5.68
CA LEU A 15 6.72 -11.44 -5.41
C LEU A 15 5.69 -12.39 -4.77
N PHE A 16 4.58 -11.85 -4.25
CA PHE A 16 3.55 -12.59 -3.51
C PHE A 16 2.14 -12.18 -3.96
N PRO A 17 1.75 -12.37 -5.23
CA PRO A 17 0.49 -11.86 -5.74
C PRO A 17 -0.72 -12.51 -5.07
N ASP A 18 -0.62 -13.81 -4.74
CA ASP A 18 -1.72 -14.59 -4.18
C ASP A 18 -1.98 -14.33 -2.70
N TRP A 19 -1.00 -13.76 -1.99
CA TRP A 19 -1.09 -13.47 -0.56
C TRP A 19 -1.44 -12.01 -0.29
N LEU A 20 -1.49 -11.20 -1.36
CA LEU A 20 -1.97 -9.85 -1.26
C LEU A 20 -3.48 -9.84 -1.05
N LEU A 21 -3.92 -9.07 -0.06
CA LEU A 21 -5.33 -8.81 0.12
C LEU A 21 -5.85 -8.09 -1.15
N PRO A 22 -7.08 -8.41 -1.59
CA PRO A 22 -7.75 -7.68 -2.65
C PRO A 22 -7.69 -6.16 -2.42
N ALA A 23 -7.52 -5.40 -3.50
CA ALA A 23 -7.42 -3.94 -3.45
C ALA A 23 -8.57 -3.30 -2.66
N SER A 24 -9.80 -3.82 -2.81
CA SER A 24 -10.98 -3.34 -2.07
C SER A 24 -10.82 -3.37 -0.54
N ILE A 25 -10.12 -4.36 0.00
CA ILE A 25 -9.85 -4.49 1.44
C ILE A 25 -8.78 -3.48 1.88
N LEU A 26 -7.75 -3.30 1.04
CA LEU A 26 -6.70 -2.31 1.28
C LEU A 26 -7.28 -0.89 1.25
N ASP A 27 -8.15 -0.61 0.28
CA ASP A 27 -8.84 0.67 0.14
C ASP A 27 -9.79 0.93 1.30
N PHE A 28 -10.49 -0.11 1.79
CA PHE A 28 -11.32 -0.01 2.98
C PHE A 28 -10.49 0.32 4.23
N ARG A 29 -9.33 -0.31 4.41
CA ARG A 29 -8.40 0.02 5.50
C ARG A 29 -7.92 1.47 5.42
N ASP A 30 -7.53 1.92 4.24
CA ASP A 30 -7.10 3.30 4.06
C ASP A 30 -8.26 4.27 4.25
N LYS A 31 -9.47 3.93 3.80
CA LYS A 31 -10.70 4.69 4.07
C LYS A 31 -10.95 4.84 5.57
N LEU A 32 -10.79 3.80 6.38
CA LEU A 32 -10.93 3.92 7.84
C LEU A 32 -9.93 4.89 8.45
N ASN A 33 -8.68 4.88 7.99
CA ASN A 33 -7.68 5.84 8.44
C ASN A 33 -8.03 7.27 7.99
N ARG A 34 -8.56 7.43 6.77
CA ARG A 34 -9.05 8.73 6.28
C ARG A 34 -10.24 9.23 7.08
N ASP A 35 -11.22 8.37 7.30
CA ASP A 35 -12.42 8.66 8.08
C ASP A 35 -12.06 9.03 9.53
N PHE A 36 -10.99 8.45 10.10
CA PHE A 36 -10.47 8.84 11.41
C PHE A 36 -9.86 10.26 11.41
N LEU A 37 -9.09 10.62 10.39
CA LEU A 37 -8.40 11.92 10.33
C LEU A 37 -9.33 13.09 10.00
N TRP A 38 -10.20 12.94 9.00
CA TRP A 38 -11.06 14.02 8.53
C TRP A 38 -12.52 13.91 8.98
N GLY A 39 -12.88 12.80 9.62
CA GLY A 39 -14.28 12.41 9.79
C GLY A 39 -14.88 11.92 8.47
N SER A 40 -15.92 11.10 8.52
CA SER A 40 -16.60 10.54 7.34
C SER A 40 -17.27 11.58 6.43
N ARG A 41 -17.21 12.87 6.79
CA ARG A 41 -17.80 14.00 6.06
C ARG A 41 -16.86 15.19 6.15
N LYS A 42 -15.96 15.35 5.19
CA LYS A 42 -15.44 16.65 4.71
C LYS A 42 -14.41 16.44 3.62
N LEU A 43 -14.41 17.38 2.68
CA LEU A 43 -13.45 17.56 1.59
C LEU A 43 -12.03 17.21 2.05
N TYR A 44 -11.38 16.27 1.35
CA TYR A 44 -9.98 15.96 1.60
C TYR A 44 -9.14 17.18 1.20
N LEU A 45 -8.67 17.96 2.16
CA LEU A 45 -7.84 19.14 1.89
C LEU A 45 -6.44 18.76 1.35
N ILE A 46 -6.01 17.52 1.56
CA ILE A 46 -4.67 17.03 1.26
C ILE A 46 -4.80 15.61 0.70
N ASN A 47 -4.01 15.29 -0.34
CA ASN A 47 -4.01 13.96 -0.95
C ASN A 47 -3.55 12.90 0.06
N TRP A 48 -4.11 11.70 -0.04
CA TRP A 48 -3.76 10.59 0.84
C TRP A 48 -2.29 10.19 0.75
N GLU A 49 -1.71 10.29 -0.46
CA GLU A 49 -0.30 9.98 -0.72
C GLU A 49 0.64 10.94 0.02
N ASP A 50 0.33 12.25 0.01
CA ASP A 50 1.14 13.27 0.68
C ASP A 50 1.23 13.06 2.19
N ILE A 51 0.15 12.54 2.77
CA ILE A 51 0.03 12.30 4.21
C ILE A 51 0.73 11.01 4.60
N SER A 52 0.79 10.07 3.66
CA SER A 52 1.49 8.81 3.87
C SER A 52 3.01 8.96 3.91
N HIS A 53 3.54 10.09 3.43
CA HIS A 53 4.96 10.38 3.48
C HIS A 53 5.53 10.42 4.91
N PRO A 54 6.83 10.12 5.07
CA PRO A 54 7.55 10.32 6.32
C PRO A 54 7.37 11.74 6.87
N LYS A 55 7.40 11.87 8.21
CA LYS A 55 7.32 13.16 8.91
C LYS A 55 8.41 14.15 8.46
N ALA A 56 9.59 13.62 8.12
CA ALA A 56 10.71 14.41 7.59
C ALA A 56 10.40 15.08 6.24
N LEU A 57 9.43 14.55 5.48
CA LEU A 57 8.97 15.07 4.19
C LEU A 57 7.63 15.82 4.29
N GLY A 58 7.20 16.19 5.51
CA GLY A 58 5.96 16.93 5.73
C GLY A 58 4.68 16.09 5.80
N GLY A 59 4.78 14.75 5.74
CA GLY A 59 3.65 13.84 5.91
C GLY A 59 3.41 13.41 7.37
N LEU A 60 2.42 12.54 7.59
CA LEU A 60 2.06 12.03 8.91
C LEU A 60 2.66 10.63 9.21
N SER A 61 3.44 10.07 8.28
CA SER A 61 4.00 8.71 8.34
C SER A 61 2.96 7.60 8.48
N ILE A 62 1.76 7.82 7.95
CA ILE A 62 0.74 6.78 7.88
C ILE A 62 1.03 5.90 6.69
N LEU A 63 1.52 4.68 6.93
CA LEU A 63 1.78 3.73 5.86
C LEU A 63 0.48 3.29 5.16
N VAL A 64 0.46 3.46 3.84
CA VAL A 64 -0.59 2.96 2.92
C VAL A 64 -0.79 1.46 3.13
N ALA A 65 -2.05 1.01 3.12
CA ALA A 65 -2.42 -0.37 3.42
C ALA A 65 -1.68 -1.39 2.53
N LYS A 66 -1.43 -1.07 1.26
CA LYS A 66 -0.69 -1.91 0.31
C LYS A 66 0.71 -2.27 0.81
N PHE A 67 1.51 -1.27 1.17
CA PHE A 67 2.87 -1.49 1.67
C PHE A 67 2.88 -2.20 3.02
N ARG A 68 1.93 -1.87 3.89
CA ARG A 68 1.73 -2.60 5.16
C ARG A 68 1.43 -4.08 4.93
N ASN A 69 0.56 -4.40 3.97
CA ASN A 69 0.22 -5.79 3.67
C ASN A 69 1.45 -6.57 3.18
N GLN A 70 2.23 -5.98 2.28
CA GLN A 70 3.50 -6.57 1.81
C GLN A 70 4.49 -6.81 2.96
N ALA A 71 4.72 -5.80 3.80
CA ALA A 71 5.62 -5.92 4.94
C ALA A 71 5.17 -7.00 5.94
N LEU A 72 3.85 -7.14 6.16
CA LEU A 72 3.31 -8.19 7.03
C LEU A 72 3.47 -9.58 6.44
N ILE A 73 3.25 -9.75 5.14
CA ILE A 73 3.51 -11.00 4.43
C ILE A 73 4.98 -11.40 4.55
N MET A 74 5.91 -10.46 4.31
CA MET A 74 7.35 -10.71 4.47
C MET A 74 7.71 -11.09 5.90
N LYS A 75 7.17 -10.37 6.90
CA LYS A 75 7.37 -10.67 8.32
C LYS A 75 6.82 -12.05 8.70
N LEU A 76 5.69 -12.46 8.12
CA LEU A 76 5.12 -13.78 8.32
C LEU A 76 5.98 -14.85 7.64
N GLY A 77 6.37 -14.65 6.38
CA GLY A 77 7.24 -15.56 5.64
C GLY A 77 8.56 -15.82 6.36
N TRP A 78 9.16 -14.77 6.93
CA TRP A 78 10.38 -14.90 7.73
C TRP A 78 10.22 -15.85 8.93
N ARG A 79 9.06 -15.84 9.59
CA ARG A 79 8.74 -16.74 10.73
C ARG A 79 8.36 -18.17 10.33
N LEU A 80 8.06 -18.39 9.05
CA LEU A 80 7.73 -19.72 8.54
C LEU A 80 8.97 -20.43 8.02
N VAL A 81 9.92 -19.66 7.49
CA VAL A 81 11.20 -20.16 6.97
C VAL A 81 12.23 -20.33 8.09
N HIS A 82 12.07 -19.62 9.21
CA HIS A 82 12.95 -19.68 10.37
C HIS A 82 12.21 -20.17 11.61
#